data_AF-A0AAW9RX93-F1
#
_entry.id   AF-A0AAW9RX93-F1
#
_cell.length_a   1.000
_cell.length_b   1.000
_cell.length_c   1.000
_cell.angle_alpha   90.00
_cell.angle_beta   90.00
_cell.angle_gamma   90.00
#
_symmetry.space_group_name_H-M   'P 1'
#
loop_
_entity.id
_entity.type
_entity.pdbx_description
1 polymer ?
#
loop_
_entity_poly.entity_id
_entity_poly.type
_entity_poly.pdbx_seq_one_letter_code
_entity_poly.pdbx_strand_id
1 'polypeptide(L)'
;MSRTQLDMFAEQDDLFPTEPIVYRADPDRIRRRLGRILAEARAADTMPWDRSRLELYRTIFQQMALSLPEDEAAQLRLEFDREIERLA
;
A
#
# COMPACT_ATOMS: atom_id res chain seq x y z
N MET A 1 -53.40 -20.96 10.39
CA MET A 1 -52.14 -20.84 11.16
C MET A 1 -51.00 -20.56 10.18
N SER A 2 -50.93 -19.32 9.67
CA SER A 2 -49.87 -18.88 8.76
C SER A 2 -48.72 -18.39 9.63
N ARG A 3 -47.59 -19.12 9.62
CA ARG A 3 -46.37 -18.77 10.36
C ARG A 3 -45.74 -17.60 9.60
N THR A 4 -45.72 -16.43 10.23
CA THR A 4 -45.28 -15.16 9.62
C THR A 4 -43.82 -15.28 9.17
N GLN A 5 -43.57 -15.13 7.87
CA GLN A 5 -42.24 -15.17 7.24
C GLN A 5 -41.27 -14.09 7.80
N LEU A 6 -41.79 -13.13 8.56
CA LEU A 6 -41.01 -12.13 9.28
C LEU A 6 -40.13 -12.70 10.41
N ASP A 7 -40.44 -13.89 10.92
CA ASP A 7 -39.66 -14.53 12.00
C ASP A 7 -38.35 -15.16 11.50
N MET A 8 -38.15 -15.29 10.18
CA MET A 8 -36.89 -15.82 9.60
C MET A 8 -35.74 -14.81 9.56
N PHE A 9 -35.99 -13.54 9.90
CA PHE A 9 -34.99 -12.47 9.88
C PHE A 9 -34.72 -11.85 11.26
N ALA A 10 -35.36 -12.35 12.32
CA ALA A 10 -35.00 -11.97 13.69
C ALA A 10 -33.72 -12.71 14.08
N GLU A 11 -32.72 -11.95 14.55
CA GLU A 11 -31.40 -12.38 15.04
C GLU A 11 -30.34 -12.71 13.97
N GLN A 12 -29.98 -11.72 13.14
CA GLN A 12 -28.69 -11.70 12.43
C GLN A 12 -27.73 -10.61 12.95
N ASP A 13 -28.02 -9.99 14.10
CA ASP A 13 -27.19 -8.91 14.67
C ASP A 13 -25.79 -9.37 15.11
N ASP A 14 -25.59 -10.67 15.33
CA ASP A 14 -24.31 -11.26 15.77
C ASP A 14 -23.44 -11.83 14.64
N LEU A 15 -23.89 -11.80 13.37
CA LEU A 15 -23.16 -12.44 12.26
C LEU A 15 -22.08 -11.56 11.62
N PHE A 16 -22.06 -10.26 11.93
CA PHE A 16 -21.07 -9.32 11.40
C PHE A 16 -20.24 -8.75 12.55
N PRO A 17 -18.91 -8.94 12.58
CA PRO A 17 -18.09 -8.26 13.57
C PRO A 17 -18.31 -6.75 13.47
N THR A 18 -18.71 -6.12 14.59
CA THR A 18 -18.95 -4.67 14.71
C THR A 18 -17.66 -3.85 14.57
N GLU A 19 -16.50 -4.49 14.73
CA GLU A 19 -15.21 -3.84 14.57
C GLU A 19 -14.84 -3.73 13.08
N PRO A 20 -14.54 -2.53 12.56
CA PRO A 20 -14.05 -2.41 11.20
C PRO A 20 -12.78 -3.25 11.07
N ILE A 21 -12.75 -4.18 10.12
CA ILE A 21 -11.53 -4.92 9.78
C ILE A 21 -10.52 -3.90 9.25
N VAL A 22 -9.67 -3.37 10.13
CA VAL A 22 -8.58 -2.48 9.75
C VAL A 22 -7.49 -3.36 9.15
N TYR A 23 -7.51 -3.51 7.83
CA TYR A 23 -6.43 -4.16 7.10
C TYR A 23 -5.18 -3.27 7.17
N ARG A 24 -4.38 -3.43 8.24
CA ARG A 24 -3.07 -2.80 8.33
C ARG A 24 -2.14 -3.56 7.39
N ALA A 25 -1.70 -2.90 6.34
CA ALA A 25 -0.68 -3.45 5.47
C ALA A 25 0.59 -3.71 6.29
N ASP A 26 1.11 -4.95 6.21
CA ASP A 26 2.29 -5.39 6.95
C ASP A 26 3.50 -4.48 6.62
N PRO A 27 4.03 -3.72 7.60
CA PRO A 27 5.15 -2.81 7.39
C PRO A 27 6.38 -3.51 6.80
N ASP A 28 6.67 -4.76 7.18
CA ASP A 28 7.82 -5.50 6.66
C ASP A 28 7.64 -5.89 5.19
N ARG A 29 6.39 -6.16 4.78
CA ARG A 29 6.07 -6.39 3.38
C ARG A 29 6.20 -5.10 2.57
N ILE A 30 5.82 -3.97 3.15
CA ILE A 30 5.98 -2.64 2.54
C ILE A 30 7.45 -2.30 2.36
N ARG A 31 8.28 -2.45 3.40
CA ARG A 31 9.74 -2.25 3.33
C ARG A 31 10.36 -3.05 2.20
N ARG A 32 10.07 -4.35 2.15
CA ARG A 32 10.59 -5.24 1.10
C ARG A 32 10.18 -4.79 -0.30
N ARG A 33 8.94 -4.31 -0.47
CA ARG A 33 8.45 -3.84 -1.77
C ARG A 33 9.09 -2.51 -2.19
N LEU A 34 9.15 -1.53 -1.29
CA LEU A 34 9.80 -0.24 -1.57
C LEU A 34 11.30 -0.42 -1.82
N GLY A 35 11.96 -1.25 -1.00
CA GLY A 35 13.36 -1.61 -1.19
C GLY A 35 13.64 -2.30 -2.52
N ARG A 36 12.72 -3.13 -3.02
CA ARG A 36 12.85 -3.74 -4.36
C ARG A 36 12.78 -2.71 -5.48
N ILE A 37 11.86 -1.76 -5.40
CA ILE A 37 11.73 -0.67 -6.39
C ILE A 37 13.00 0.19 -6.39
N LEU A 38 13.50 0.55 -5.20
CA LEU A 38 14.76 1.28 -5.07
C LEU A 38 15.96 0.50 -5.61
N ALA A 39 16.04 -0.80 -5.33
CA ALA A 39 17.11 -1.66 -5.85
C ALA A 39 17.08 -1.73 -7.38
N GLU A 40 15.90 -1.79 -7.99
CA GLU A 40 15.72 -1.76 -9.45
C GLU A 40 16.19 -0.42 -10.04
N ALA A 41 15.88 0.71 -9.42
CA ALA A 41 16.40 2.02 -9.83
C ALA A 41 17.94 2.10 -9.66
N ARG A 42 18.48 1.65 -8.54
CA ARG A 42 19.94 1.67 -8.26
C ARG A 42 20.74 0.79 -9.22
N ALA A 43 20.20 -0.36 -9.59
CA ALA A 43 20.86 -1.29 -10.48
C ALA A 43 20.80 -0.86 -11.96
N ALA A 44 19.94 0.10 -12.30
CA ALA A 44 19.81 0.60 -13.65
C ALA A 44 20.81 1.75 -13.91
N ASP A 45 21.44 1.75 -15.08
CA ASP A 45 22.28 2.86 -15.54
C ASP A 45 21.46 3.96 -16.24
N THR A 46 20.30 3.60 -16.79
CA THR A 46 19.35 4.49 -17.49
C THR A 46 17.94 4.23 -16.98
N MET A 47 17.03 5.21 -17.06
CA MET A 47 15.65 5.11 -16.57
C MET A 47 14.99 3.77 -16.99
N PRO A 48 14.75 2.82 -16.05
CA PRO A 48 14.26 1.48 -16.38
C PRO A 48 12.74 1.45 -16.59
N TRP A 49 12.06 2.56 -16.29
CA TRP A 49 10.61 2.67 -16.32
C TRP A 49 10.16 3.66 -17.39
N ASP A 50 9.09 3.31 -18.10
CA ASP A 50 8.40 4.27 -18.94
C ASP A 50 7.67 5.32 -18.08
N ARG A 51 7.24 6.41 -18.72
CA ARG A 51 6.67 7.57 -18.02
C ARG A 51 5.46 7.20 -17.14
N SER A 52 4.58 6.34 -17.65
CA SER A 52 3.39 5.85 -16.92
C SER A 52 3.77 5.06 -15.67
N ARG A 53 4.77 4.17 -15.76
CA ARG A 53 5.25 3.38 -14.62
C ARG A 53 6.00 4.24 -13.61
N LEU A 54 6.72 5.27 -14.05
CA LEU A 54 7.34 6.25 -13.15
C LEU A 54 6.29 7.03 -12.34
N GLU A 55 5.23 7.51 -12.99
CA GLU A 55 4.11 8.20 -12.32
C GLU A 55 3.38 7.27 -11.33
N LEU A 56 3.16 6.02 -11.72
CA LEU A 56 2.60 4.99 -10.86
C LEU A 56 3.48 4.76 -9.62
N TYR A 57 4.79 4.61 -9.80
CA TYR A 57 5.71 4.39 -8.69
C TYR A 57 5.81 5.60 -7.79
N ARG A 58 5.86 6.84 -8.29
CA ARG A 58 5.77 8.05 -7.45
C ARG A 58 4.53 8.02 -6.53
N THR A 59 3.39 7.63 -7.09
CA THR A 59 2.13 7.57 -6.33
C THR A 59 2.13 6.45 -5.30
N ILE A 60 2.43 5.22 -5.72
CA ILE A 60 2.41 4.04 -4.84
C ILE A 60 3.46 4.17 -3.74
N PHE A 61 4.65 4.71 -4.06
CA PHE A 61 5.74 4.87 -3.09
C PHE A 61 5.31 5.81 -1.96
N GLN A 62 4.67 6.94 -2.27
CA GLN A 62 4.14 7.86 -1.27
C GLN A 62 3.05 7.22 -0.41
N GLN A 63 2.08 6.55 -1.03
CA GLN A 63 0.97 5.87 -0.35
C GLN A 63 1.46 4.75 0.58
N MET A 64 2.36 3.91 0.10
CA MET A 64 2.93 2.81 0.87
C MET A 64 3.79 3.32 2.04
N ALA A 65 4.54 4.40 1.83
CA ALA A 65 5.35 5.00 2.88
C ALA A 65 4.53 5.57 4.04
N LEU A 66 3.23 5.89 3.87
CA LEU A 66 2.35 6.29 4.98
C LEU A 66 2.13 5.21 6.03
N SER A 67 2.41 3.94 5.70
CA SER A 67 2.30 2.82 6.62
C SER A 67 3.59 2.54 7.40
N LEU A 68 4.67 3.29 7.12
CA LEU A 68 5.96 3.20 7.80
C LEU A 68 6.12 4.36 8.80
N PRO A 69 7.02 4.23 9.79
CA PRO A 69 7.43 5.36 10.62
C PRO A 69 7.93 6.53 9.76
N GLU A 70 7.63 7.76 10.18
CA GLU A 70 7.90 8.96 9.39
C GLU A 70 9.38 9.13 9.01
N ASP A 71 10.29 8.84 9.96
CA ASP A 71 11.74 8.91 9.72
C ASP A 71 12.19 7.93 8.61
N GLU A 72 11.67 6.70 8.65
CA GLU A 72 11.97 5.66 7.65
C GLU A 72 11.36 6.02 6.29
N ALA A 73 10.12 6.48 6.29
CA ALA A 73 9.42 6.94 5.09
C ALA A 73 10.13 8.14 4.42
N ALA A 74 10.61 9.10 5.21
CA ALA A 74 11.33 10.27 4.72
C ALA A 74 12.65 9.88 4.06
N GLN A 75 13.43 9.00 4.70
CA GLN A 75 14.67 8.48 4.13
C GLN A 75 14.44 7.77 2.79
N LEU A 76 13.45 6.87 2.74
CA LEU A 76 13.13 6.12 1.52
C LEU A 76 12.67 7.03 0.37
N ARG A 77 11.89 8.08 0.67
CA ARG A 77 11.44 9.06 -0.34
C ARG A 77 12.63 9.84 -0.90
N LEU A 78 13.53 10.31 -0.03
CA LEU A 78 14.73 11.04 -0.44
C LEU A 78 15.64 10.17 -1.31
N GLU A 79 15.83 8.90 -0.92
CA GLU A 79 16.60 7.95 -1.74
C GLU A 79 15.95 7.71 -3.11
N PHE A 80 14.62 7.60 -3.17
CA PHE A 80 13.92 7.41 -4.42
C PHE A 80 14.07 8.62 -5.34
N ASP A 81 13.83 9.82 -4.84
CA ASP A 81 13.94 11.04 -5.62
C ASP A 81 15.37 11.25 -6.14
N ARG A 82 16.39 10.97 -5.32
CA ARG A 82 17.79 11.02 -5.73
C ARG A 82 18.14 10.05 -6.84
N GLU A 83 17.64 8.81 -6.78
CA GLU A 83 17.87 7.83 -7.86
C GLU A 83 17.13 8.23 -9.14
N ILE A 84 15.92 8.77 -9.03
CA ILE A 84 15.18 9.27 -10.20
C ILE A 84 15.90 10.45 -10.84
N GLU A 85 16.44 11.39 -10.06
CA GLU A 85 17.26 12.50 -10.57
C GLU A 85 18.55 12.03 -11.25
N ARG A 86 19.18 10.97 -10.73
CA ARG A 86 20.38 10.36 -11.35
C ARG A 86 20.06 9.76 -12.72
N LEU A 87 18.85 9.23 -12.89
CA LEU A 87 18.41 8.51 -14.09
C LEU A 87 17.66 9.39 -15.12
N ALA A 88 17.36 10.64 -14.76
CA ALA A 88 16.69 11.63 -15.60
C ALA A 88 17.66 12.28 -16.60
#